data_AF-A0A960PAW6-F1
#
_entry.id   AF-A0A960PAW6-F1
#
_cell.length_a   1.000
_cell.length_b   1.000
_cell.length_c   1.000
_cell.angle_alpha   90.00
_cell.angle_beta   90.00
_cell.angle_gamma   90.00
#
_symmetry.space_group_name_H-M   'P 1'
#
loop_
_entity.id
_entity.type
_entity.pdbx_description
1 polymer ?
#
loop_
_entity_poly.entity_id
_entity_poly.type
_entity_poly.pdbx_seq_one_letter_code
_entity_poly.pdbx_strand_id
1 'polypeptide(L)'
;METLEQLHNQLNGLVWGLPMMALLMGAGVVLTLVTGGVQFIRLGFAFKTVFGKLLSNAPVEGSVTPFQALATALASTVGVGNIAGVATAISLGGPGALFWLMVSGVLGMATKFAEIAISMHYRQRDKAGVMRGGAMYVLSHGLNMRWLGVLFAAFTSLAAFGIGNMVQANSVAEAAKTSYGVDPMVTGLALAALTAVVVLGGVQRIVQVTEKLVPAMCAIYLLGALVIVLRYAGEIPHALSLVFEGAFSGQAAGGGFAGATVAHA
;
A
#
# COMPACT_ATOMS: atom_id res chain seq x y z
N MET A 1 -23.26 8.27 20.48
CA MET A 1 -22.57 7.80 19.26
C MET A 1 -22.33 8.98 18.32
N GLU A 2 -23.33 9.83 18.08
CA GLU A 2 -23.20 11.04 17.23
C GLU A 2 -22.03 11.96 17.60
N THR A 3 -21.75 12.21 18.89
CA THR A 3 -20.60 13.05 19.29
C THR A 3 -19.23 12.41 19.01
N LEU A 4 -19.14 11.08 19.05
CA LEU A 4 -17.93 10.36 18.67
C LEU A 4 -17.75 10.31 17.14
N GLU A 5 -18.85 10.18 16.40
CA GLU A 5 -18.86 10.22 14.94
C GLU A 5 -18.49 11.62 14.42
N GLN A 6 -19.04 12.68 15.02
CA GLN A 6 -18.68 14.05 14.69
C GLN A 6 -17.21 14.35 15.01
N LEU A 7 -16.71 13.91 16.17
CA LEU A 7 -15.30 14.04 16.53
C LEU A 7 -14.40 13.26 15.56
N HIS A 8 -14.80 12.03 15.19
CA HIS A 8 -14.10 11.22 14.20
C HIS A 8 -14.02 11.93 12.85
N ASN A 9 -15.14 12.46 12.34
CA ASN A 9 -15.19 13.13 11.05
C ASN A 9 -14.37 14.43 11.04
N GLN A 10 -14.38 15.19 12.14
CA GLN A 10 -13.55 16.39 12.28
C GLN A 10 -12.05 16.06 12.32
N LEU A 11 -11.65 15.04 13.10
CA LEU A 11 -10.27 14.58 13.15
C LEU A 11 -9.82 13.99 11.81
N ASN A 12 -10.69 13.21 11.16
CA ASN A 12 -10.41 12.63 9.86
C ASN A 12 -10.21 13.73 8.81
N GLY A 13 -11.08 14.74 8.83
CA GLY A 13 -10.97 15.94 8.03
C GLY A 13 -9.68 16.74 8.22
N LEU A 14 -9.26 16.91 9.47
CA LEU A 14 -8.05 17.66 9.80
C LEU A 14 -6.78 16.88 9.45
N VAL A 15 -6.74 15.58 9.78
CA VAL A 15 -5.56 14.73 9.65
C VAL A 15 -5.39 14.20 8.23
N TRP A 16 -6.47 13.89 7.52
CA TRP A 16 -6.44 13.32 6.17
C TRP A 16 -6.92 14.28 5.09
N GLY A 17 -7.29 15.51 5.47
CA GLY A 17 -7.68 16.55 4.52
C GLY A 17 -6.50 17.15 3.77
N LEU A 18 -6.75 18.33 3.19
CA LEU A 18 -5.81 19.05 2.33
C LEU A 18 -4.37 19.16 2.88
N PRO A 19 -4.15 19.47 4.17
CA PRO A 19 -2.79 19.64 4.70
C PRO A 19 -1.93 18.38 4.58
N MET A 20 -2.48 17.21 4.91
CA MET A 20 -1.74 15.95 4.82
C MET A 20 -1.54 15.51 3.38
N MET A 21 -2.54 15.69 2.52
CA MET A 21 -2.38 15.44 1.09
C MET A 21 -1.28 16.31 0.48
N ALA A 22 -1.27 17.61 0.80
CA ALA A 22 -0.23 18.54 0.37
C ALA A 22 1.15 18.14 0.92
N LEU A 23 1.22 17.68 2.18
CA LEU A 23 2.46 17.21 2.79
C LEU A 23 2.99 15.94 2.09
N LEU A 24 2.14 14.94 1.86
CA LEU A 24 2.55 13.67 1.24
C LEU A 24 2.96 13.86 -0.22
N MET A 25 2.14 14.58 -1.00
CA MET A 25 2.44 14.86 -2.40
C MET A 25 3.65 15.78 -2.52
N GLY A 26 3.72 16.84 -1.72
CA GLY A 26 4.83 17.78 -1.67
C GLY A 26 6.14 17.11 -1.26
N ALA A 27 6.12 16.24 -0.25
CA ALA A 27 7.29 15.45 0.13
C ALA A 27 7.75 14.54 -1.02
N GLY A 28 6.83 13.89 -1.72
CA GLY A 28 7.15 13.08 -2.90
C GLY A 28 7.80 13.90 -4.03
N VAL A 29 7.32 15.12 -4.28
CA VAL A 29 7.94 16.06 -5.26
C VAL A 29 9.34 16.45 -4.81
N VAL A 30 9.50 16.90 -3.56
CA VAL A 30 10.80 17.31 -3.01
C VAL A 30 11.80 16.16 -3.06
N LEU A 31 11.40 14.96 -2.63
CA LEU A 31 12.26 13.78 -2.66
C LEU A 31 12.59 13.36 -4.08
N THR A 32 11.66 13.49 -5.02
CA THR A 32 11.94 13.26 -6.44
C THR A 32 13.05 14.18 -6.95
N LEU A 33 12.99 15.47 -6.62
CA LEU A 33 14.01 16.44 -7.03
C LEU A 33 15.35 16.19 -6.33
N VAL A 34 15.36 15.99 -5.01
CA VAL A 34 16.57 15.77 -4.21
C VAL A 34 17.29 14.47 -4.59
N THR A 35 16.54 13.43 -4.94
CA THR A 35 17.13 12.15 -5.39
C THR A 35 17.49 12.13 -6.88
N GLY A 36 17.27 13.24 -7.60
CA GLY A 36 17.56 13.36 -9.03
C GLY A 36 16.66 12.49 -9.91
N GLY A 37 15.41 12.24 -9.51
CA GLY A 37 14.47 11.39 -10.26
C GLY A 37 14.84 9.91 -10.20
N VAL A 38 15.25 9.43 -9.02
CA VAL A 38 15.73 8.05 -8.83
C VAL A 38 14.74 7.00 -9.33
N GLN A 39 13.43 7.26 -9.22
CA GLN A 39 12.37 6.37 -9.67
C GLN A 39 12.34 6.18 -11.20
N PHE A 40 12.88 7.12 -11.98
CA PHE A 40 12.98 6.99 -13.44
C PHE A 40 14.34 6.43 -13.86
N ILE A 41 15.42 6.86 -13.21
CA ILE A 41 16.79 6.50 -13.59
C ILE A 41 17.14 5.06 -13.17
N ARG A 42 16.79 4.66 -11.94
CA ARG A 42 17.25 3.38 -11.35
C ARG A 42 16.25 2.24 -11.48
N LEU A 43 15.09 2.48 -12.09
CA LEU A 43 14.03 1.47 -12.21
C LEU A 43 14.50 0.23 -12.96
N GLY A 44 15.19 0.40 -14.10
CA GLY A 44 15.74 -0.72 -14.87
C GLY A 44 16.79 -1.52 -14.10
N PHE A 45 17.66 -0.84 -13.34
CA PHE A 45 18.64 -1.50 -12.47
C PHE A 45 17.96 -2.29 -11.34
N ALA A 46 16.90 -1.72 -10.73
CA ALA A 46 16.13 -2.39 -9.69
C ALA A 46 15.48 -3.68 -10.22
N PHE A 47 14.81 -3.61 -11.37
CA PHE A 47 14.23 -4.78 -12.03
C PHE A 47 15.28 -5.85 -12.33
N LYS A 48 16.42 -5.47 -12.91
CA LYS A 48 17.53 -6.39 -13.19
C LYS A 48 18.09 -7.03 -11.91
N THR A 49 18.12 -6.31 -10.81
CA THR A 49 18.65 -6.82 -9.53
C THR A 49 17.70 -7.81 -8.86
N VAL A 50 16.40 -7.50 -8.85
CA VAL A 50 15.38 -8.38 -8.26
C VAL A 50 15.21 -9.63 -9.11
N PHE A 51 14.98 -9.47 -10.43
CA PHE A 51 14.70 -10.57 -11.34
C PHE A 51 15.95 -11.31 -11.81
N GLY A 52 17.11 -10.65 -11.88
CA GLY A 52 18.38 -11.31 -12.21
C GLY A 52 18.90 -12.21 -11.10
N LYS A 53 18.59 -11.91 -9.83
CA LYS A 53 18.97 -12.74 -8.69
C LYS A 53 18.03 -13.91 -8.41
N LEU A 54 16.85 -13.96 -9.04
CA LEU A 54 15.99 -15.17 -9.05
C LEU A 54 16.70 -16.38 -9.66
N LEU A 55 17.69 -16.16 -10.53
CA LEU A 55 18.47 -17.20 -11.22
C LEU A 55 19.85 -17.46 -10.57
N SER A 56 20.22 -16.73 -9.51
CA SER A 56 21.55 -16.80 -8.90
C SER A 56 21.47 -17.37 -7.48
N ASN A 57 22.10 -18.54 -7.26
CA ASN A 57 22.23 -19.20 -5.95
C ASN A 57 23.28 -18.54 -5.03
N ALA A 58 23.56 -17.24 -5.20
CA ALA A 58 24.58 -16.57 -4.40
C ALA A 58 24.09 -16.36 -2.95
N PRO A 59 24.96 -16.61 -1.94
CA PRO A 59 24.62 -16.36 -0.55
C PRO A 59 24.28 -14.89 -0.35
N VAL A 60 23.12 -14.60 0.24
CA VAL A 60 22.64 -13.24 0.50
C VAL A 60 23.01 -12.85 1.92
N GLU A 61 23.74 -11.75 2.11
CA GLU A 61 23.88 -11.11 3.42
C GLU A 61 22.53 -10.52 3.86
N GLY A 62 21.84 -11.19 4.77
CA GLY A 62 20.55 -10.77 5.29
C GLY A 62 19.63 -11.95 5.59
N SER A 63 18.47 -11.66 6.17
CA SER A 63 17.49 -12.70 6.53
C SER A 63 16.62 -13.17 5.37
N VAL A 64 16.59 -12.44 4.24
CA VAL A 64 15.73 -12.68 3.07
C VAL A 64 16.43 -12.27 1.76
N THR A 65 16.11 -12.95 0.66
CA THR A 65 16.58 -12.57 -0.69
C THR A 65 15.89 -11.30 -1.19
N PRO A 66 16.44 -10.59 -2.21
CA PRO A 66 15.78 -9.41 -2.78
C PRO A 66 14.38 -9.67 -3.34
N PHE A 67 14.17 -10.83 -3.96
CA PHE A 67 12.84 -11.23 -4.46
C PHE A 67 11.87 -11.51 -3.30
N GLN A 68 12.32 -12.23 -2.27
CA GLN A 68 11.54 -12.47 -1.05
C GLN A 68 11.15 -11.17 -0.35
N ALA A 69 12.08 -10.22 -0.25
CA ALA A 69 11.80 -8.89 0.30
C ALA A 69 10.76 -8.14 -0.53
N LEU A 70 10.88 -8.17 -1.87
CA LEU A 70 9.90 -7.57 -2.77
C LEU A 70 8.53 -8.23 -2.65
N ALA A 71 8.45 -9.56 -2.71
CA ALA A 71 7.20 -10.30 -2.59
C ALA A 71 6.52 -10.04 -1.24
N THR A 72 7.30 -10.00 -0.15
CA THR A 72 6.79 -9.68 1.19
C THR A 72 6.26 -8.25 1.28
N ALA A 73 6.98 -7.28 0.71
CA ALA A 73 6.50 -5.91 0.63
C ALA A 73 5.21 -5.82 -0.21
N LEU A 74 5.16 -6.49 -1.37
CA LEU A 74 4.00 -6.52 -2.25
C LEU A 74 2.77 -7.18 -1.60
N ALA A 75 2.95 -8.23 -0.80
CA ALA A 75 1.84 -8.81 -0.02
C ALA A 75 1.20 -7.81 0.94
N SER A 76 2.01 -6.94 1.54
CA SER A 76 1.50 -5.95 2.48
C SER A 76 0.83 -4.76 1.81
N THR A 77 1.12 -4.50 0.53
CA THR A 77 0.62 -3.33 -0.21
C THR A 77 -0.48 -3.67 -1.21
N VAL A 78 -0.44 -4.87 -1.79
CA VAL A 78 -1.49 -5.37 -2.67
C VAL A 78 -2.56 -6.02 -1.81
N GLY A 79 -3.73 -5.40 -1.77
CA GLY A 79 -4.87 -5.92 -1.03
C GLY A 79 -6.17 -5.29 -1.48
N VAL A 80 -7.16 -5.29 -0.59
CA VAL A 80 -8.50 -4.72 -0.84
C VAL A 80 -8.44 -3.28 -1.35
N GLY A 81 -7.46 -2.49 -0.91
CA GLY A 81 -7.26 -1.11 -1.38
C GLY A 81 -7.11 -0.99 -2.90
N ASN A 82 -6.49 -1.98 -3.56
CA ASN A 82 -6.32 -1.97 -5.01
C ASN A 82 -7.61 -2.29 -5.76
N ILE A 83 -8.56 -2.98 -5.12
CA ILE A 83 -9.83 -3.41 -5.72
C ILE A 83 -10.94 -2.45 -5.28
N ALA A 84 -11.35 -2.56 -4.01
CA ALA A 84 -12.41 -1.75 -3.46
C ALA A 84 -11.98 -0.29 -3.30
N GLY A 85 -10.74 -0.01 -2.87
CA GLY A 85 -10.28 1.36 -2.68
C GLY A 85 -10.23 2.17 -3.99
N VAL A 86 -9.75 1.57 -5.08
CA VAL A 86 -9.77 2.22 -6.41
C VAL A 86 -11.22 2.37 -6.91
N ALA A 87 -12.08 1.38 -6.72
CA ALA A 87 -13.49 1.48 -7.09
C ALA A 87 -14.19 2.60 -6.32
N THR A 88 -13.97 2.70 -5.00
CA THR A 88 -14.49 3.77 -4.14
C THR A 88 -13.95 5.14 -4.56
N ALA A 89 -12.67 5.23 -4.91
CA ALA A 89 -12.07 6.48 -5.38
C ALA A 89 -12.72 6.96 -6.69
N ILE A 90 -12.97 6.04 -7.64
CA ILE A 90 -13.65 6.37 -8.90
C ILE A 90 -15.13 6.71 -8.66
N SER A 91 -15.82 5.99 -7.77
CA SER A 91 -17.24 6.25 -7.50
C SER A 91 -17.47 7.58 -6.79
N LEU A 92 -16.56 7.97 -5.89
CA LEU A 92 -16.68 9.22 -5.12
C LEU A 92 -16.05 10.43 -5.83
N GLY A 93 -14.89 10.24 -6.46
CA GLY A 93 -14.10 11.31 -7.09
C GLY A 93 -14.23 11.39 -8.61
N GLY A 94 -14.99 10.49 -9.22
CA GLY A 94 -15.11 10.36 -10.67
C GLY A 94 -13.89 9.71 -11.34
N PRO A 95 -13.92 9.55 -12.67
CA PRO A 95 -12.84 8.90 -13.43
C PRO A 95 -11.48 9.60 -13.29
N GLY A 96 -11.49 10.91 -13.02
CA GLY A 96 -10.28 11.71 -12.79
C GLY A 96 -9.45 11.30 -11.57
N ALA A 97 -10.06 10.62 -10.59
CA ALA A 97 -9.35 10.09 -9.44
C ALA A 97 -8.23 9.11 -9.86
N LEU A 98 -8.42 8.36 -10.96
CA LEU A 98 -7.43 7.41 -11.44
C LEU A 98 -6.11 8.09 -11.85
N PHE A 99 -6.19 9.26 -12.47
CA PHE A 99 -5.00 10.04 -12.84
C PHE A 99 -4.20 10.44 -11.59
N TRP A 100 -4.87 10.98 -10.57
CA TRP A 100 -4.22 11.41 -9.34
C TRP A 100 -3.70 10.24 -8.50
N LEU A 101 -4.35 9.07 -8.54
CA LEU A 101 -3.79 7.82 -7.99
C LEU A 101 -2.49 7.42 -8.70
N MET A 102 -2.39 7.58 -10.02
CA MET A 102 -1.14 7.31 -10.75
C MET A 102 -0.03 8.31 -10.39
N VAL A 103 -0.35 9.61 -10.36
CA VAL A 103 0.62 10.66 -10.00
C VAL A 103 1.13 10.46 -8.57
N SER A 104 0.23 10.22 -7.61
CA SER A 104 0.63 9.92 -6.22
C SER A 104 1.46 8.65 -6.12
N GLY A 105 1.16 7.62 -6.92
CA GLY A 105 1.98 6.41 -7.02
C GLY A 105 3.41 6.70 -7.48
N VAL A 106 3.58 7.49 -8.55
CA VAL A 106 4.90 7.87 -9.08
C VAL A 106 5.72 8.67 -8.07
N LEU A 107 5.11 9.66 -7.43
CA LEU A 107 5.76 10.45 -6.37
C LEU A 107 6.07 9.59 -5.14
N GLY A 108 5.17 8.66 -4.80
CA GLY A 108 5.33 7.70 -3.72
C GLY A 108 6.51 6.75 -3.92
N MET A 109 6.93 6.47 -5.16
CA MET A 109 8.14 5.67 -5.42
C MET A 109 9.40 6.34 -4.85
N ALA A 110 9.53 7.67 -4.99
CA ALA A 110 10.67 8.42 -4.45
C ALA A 110 10.63 8.43 -2.90
N THR A 111 9.45 8.68 -2.33
CA THR A 111 9.25 8.62 -0.87
C THR A 111 9.61 7.26 -0.33
N LYS A 112 9.12 6.19 -0.95
CA LYS A 112 9.38 4.83 -0.50
C LYS A 112 10.85 4.44 -0.61
N PHE A 113 11.52 4.88 -1.68
CA PHE A 113 12.96 4.70 -1.83
C PHE A 113 13.72 5.38 -0.70
N ALA A 114 13.41 6.64 -0.39
CA ALA A 114 14.08 7.38 0.69
C ALA A 114 13.84 6.72 2.07
N GLU A 115 12.62 6.29 2.36
CA GLU A 115 12.29 5.55 3.59
C GLU A 115 13.14 4.30 3.75
N ILE A 116 13.24 3.50 2.68
CA ILE A 116 14.00 2.24 2.71
C ILE A 116 15.49 2.52 2.82
N ALA A 117 16.02 3.49 2.08
CA ALA A 117 17.45 3.84 2.11
C ALA A 117 17.89 4.28 3.51
N ILE A 118 17.12 5.16 4.16
CA ILE A 118 17.42 5.62 5.53
C ILE A 118 17.23 4.48 6.54
N SER A 119 16.17 3.67 6.40
CA SER A 119 15.94 2.51 7.27
C SER A 119 17.06 1.47 7.18
N MET A 120 17.67 1.30 6.01
CA MET A 120 18.82 0.42 5.82
C MET A 120 20.11 0.95 6.47
N HIS A 121 20.23 2.27 6.62
CA HIS A 121 21.36 2.89 7.31
C HIS A 121 21.24 2.76 8.84
N TYR A 122 20.04 2.89 9.40
CA TYR A 122 19.79 2.88 10.85
C TYR A 122 19.28 1.54 11.41
N ARG A 123 19.24 0.47 10.61
CA ARG A 123 18.84 -0.88 11.10
C ARG A 123 19.85 -1.43 12.10
N GLN A 124 19.36 -2.15 13.10
CA GLN A 124 20.17 -2.76 14.15
C GLN A 124 19.89 -4.26 14.26
N ARG A 125 20.86 -5.01 14.79
CA ARG A 125 20.64 -6.41 15.18
C ARG A 125 20.01 -6.44 16.56
N ASP A 126 18.90 -7.16 16.68
CA ASP A 126 18.32 -7.51 17.97
C ASP A 126 19.16 -8.60 18.67
N LYS A 127 18.89 -8.86 19.96
CA LYS A 127 19.54 -9.89 20.78
C LYS A 127 19.46 -11.29 20.17
N ALA A 128 18.45 -11.56 19.36
CA ALA A 128 18.27 -12.81 18.61
C ALA A 128 19.04 -12.85 17.26
N GLY A 129 19.88 -11.85 16.97
CA GLY A 129 20.64 -11.74 15.71
C GLY A 129 19.81 -11.29 14.50
N VAL A 130 18.51 -11.07 14.67
CA VAL A 130 17.60 -10.63 13.60
C VAL A 130 17.77 -9.13 13.35
N MET A 131 17.91 -8.74 12.08
CA MET A 131 17.93 -7.33 11.68
C MET A 131 16.55 -6.70 11.88
N ARG A 132 16.46 -5.64 12.68
CA ARG A 132 15.27 -4.81 12.87
C ARG A 132 15.55 -3.39 12.36
N GLY A 133 14.58 -2.80 11.69
CA GLY A 133 14.66 -1.46 11.15
C GLY A 133 13.28 -0.87 10.94
N GLY A 134 13.22 0.29 10.29
CA GLY A 134 11.98 1.04 10.04
C GLY A 134 12.02 2.44 10.64
N ALA A 135 10.98 3.22 10.37
CA ALA A 135 10.93 4.63 10.75
C ALA A 135 11.09 4.85 12.27
N MET A 136 10.59 3.95 13.12
CA MET A 136 10.80 4.02 14.57
C MET A 136 12.29 3.98 14.96
N TYR A 137 13.12 3.21 14.26
CA TYR A 137 14.57 3.17 14.48
C TYR A 137 15.25 4.43 13.95
N VAL A 138 14.83 4.93 12.79
CA VAL A 138 15.32 6.19 12.22
C VAL A 138 15.04 7.37 13.15
N LEU A 139 13.84 7.45 13.72
CA LEU A 139 13.45 8.53 14.64
C LEU A 139 14.21 8.44 15.97
N SER A 140 14.33 7.24 16.53
CA SER A 140 14.96 7.03 17.84
C SER A 140 16.48 7.13 17.81
N HIS A 141 17.14 6.68 16.73
CA HIS A 141 18.61 6.60 16.64
C HIS A 141 19.21 7.57 15.62
N GLY A 142 18.50 7.90 14.55
CA GLY A 142 18.96 8.89 13.56
C GLY A 142 18.71 10.32 13.99
N LEU A 143 17.54 10.60 14.58
CA LEU A 143 17.19 11.94 15.06
C LEU A 143 17.32 12.10 16.59
N ASN A 144 17.71 11.05 17.31
CA ASN A 144 17.72 11.00 18.78
C ASN A 144 16.38 11.34 19.45
N MET A 145 15.26 11.27 18.71
CA MET A 145 13.91 11.58 19.17
C MET A 145 13.19 10.30 19.60
N ARG A 146 13.63 9.70 20.72
CA ARG A 146 13.08 8.43 21.22
C ARG A 146 11.56 8.47 21.43
N TRP A 147 11.03 9.59 21.94
CA TRP A 147 9.59 9.75 22.17
C TRP A 147 8.77 9.64 20.88
N LEU A 148 9.26 10.23 19.79
CA LEU A 148 8.60 10.20 18.48
C LEU A 148 8.68 8.80 17.85
N GLY A 149 9.80 8.08 18.06
CA GLY A 149 9.93 6.68 17.68
C GLY A 149 8.94 5.76 18.40
N VAL A 150 8.71 5.98 19.70
CA VAL A 150 7.72 5.22 20.49
C VAL A 150 6.30 5.52 20.02
N LEU A 151 5.95 6.80 19.80
CA LEU A 151 4.65 7.19 19.25
C LEU A 151 4.40 6.58 17.87
N PHE A 152 5.40 6.63 16.98
CA PHE A 152 5.31 6.01 15.66
C PHE A 152 5.05 4.51 15.76
N ALA A 153 5.78 3.80 16.63
CA ALA A 153 5.59 2.37 16.83
C ALA A 153 4.19 2.04 17.38
N ALA A 154 3.68 2.84 18.33
CA ALA A 154 2.35 2.68 18.90
C ALA A 154 1.25 2.89 17.84
N PHE A 155 1.31 3.99 17.09
CA PHE A 155 0.34 4.27 16.02
C PHE A 155 0.42 3.25 14.88
N THR A 156 1.62 2.82 14.48
CA THR A 156 1.79 1.78 13.46
C THR A 156 1.20 0.45 13.92
N SER A 157 1.39 0.09 15.19
CA SER A 157 0.83 -1.15 15.76
C SER A 157 -0.69 -1.11 15.76
N LEU A 158 -1.30 0.02 16.10
CA LEU A 158 -2.75 0.21 16.04
C LEU A 158 -3.27 0.20 14.60
N ALA A 159 -2.61 0.92 13.69
CA ALA A 159 -2.97 1.00 12.28
C ALA A 159 -2.87 -0.37 11.56
N ALA A 160 -1.95 -1.23 11.99
CA ALA A 160 -1.80 -2.58 11.47
C ALA A 160 -3.07 -3.44 11.67
N PHE A 161 -3.81 -3.26 12.77
CA PHE A 161 -5.08 -3.96 12.96
C PHE A 161 -6.17 -3.44 12.03
N GLY A 162 -6.21 -2.14 11.76
CA GLY A 162 -7.19 -1.55 10.84
C GLY A 162 -6.92 -1.95 9.40
N ILE A 163 -5.87 -1.37 8.81
CA ILE A 163 -5.55 -1.50 7.38
C ILE A 163 -5.04 -2.90 7.04
N GLY A 164 -4.30 -3.52 7.96
CA GLY A 164 -3.65 -4.81 7.74
C GLY A 164 -4.49 -6.04 8.10
N ASN A 165 -5.57 -5.89 8.90
CA ASN A 165 -6.38 -7.04 9.33
C ASN A 165 -7.87 -6.82 9.11
N MET A 166 -8.51 -5.93 9.87
CA MET A 166 -9.98 -5.81 9.92
C MET A 166 -10.59 -5.49 8.55
N VAL A 167 -10.05 -4.48 7.85
CA VAL A 167 -10.57 -4.08 6.52
C VAL A 167 -10.38 -5.20 5.49
N GLN A 168 -9.25 -5.91 5.55
CA GLN A 168 -8.95 -7.01 4.63
C GLN A 168 -9.88 -8.19 4.86
N ALA A 169 -10.00 -8.66 6.11
CA ALA A 169 -10.84 -9.80 6.47
C ALA A 169 -12.32 -9.52 6.23
N ASN A 170 -12.80 -8.31 6.57
CA ASN A 170 -14.19 -7.93 6.36
C ASN A 170 -14.58 -7.91 4.88
N SER A 171 -13.72 -7.37 4.01
CA SER A 171 -14.01 -7.30 2.57
C SER A 171 -14.06 -8.69 1.93
N VAL A 172 -13.20 -9.62 2.36
CA VAL A 172 -13.26 -11.02 1.90
C VAL A 172 -14.54 -11.69 2.37
N ALA A 173 -14.93 -11.50 3.64
CA ALA A 173 -16.17 -12.05 4.18
C ALA A 173 -17.41 -11.51 3.46
N GLU A 174 -17.46 -10.20 3.17
CA GLU A 174 -18.57 -9.59 2.45
C GLU A 174 -18.64 -10.05 0.99
N ALA A 175 -17.49 -10.17 0.32
CA ALA A 175 -17.43 -10.71 -1.03
C ALA A 175 -17.89 -12.18 -1.08
N ALA A 176 -17.50 -13.00 -0.11
CA ALA A 176 -17.92 -14.40 0.00
C ALA A 176 -19.43 -14.53 0.26
N LYS A 177 -19.97 -13.70 1.14
CA LYS A 177 -21.41 -13.62 1.42
C LYS A 177 -22.20 -13.21 0.19
N THR A 178 -21.79 -12.14 -0.49
CA THR A 178 -22.50 -11.59 -1.65
C THR A 178 -22.44 -12.52 -2.86
N SER A 179 -21.29 -13.15 -3.10
CA SER A 179 -21.08 -14.00 -4.30
C SER A 179 -21.58 -15.43 -4.12
N TYR A 180 -21.47 -15.97 -2.91
CA TYR A 180 -21.68 -17.41 -2.64
C TYR A 180 -22.64 -17.69 -1.48
N GLY A 181 -23.19 -16.66 -0.82
CA GLY A 181 -24.11 -16.83 0.31
C GLY A 181 -23.45 -17.37 1.59
N VAL A 182 -22.11 -17.37 1.67
CA VAL A 182 -21.38 -17.93 2.82
C VAL A 182 -21.47 -17.00 4.02
N ASP A 183 -21.72 -17.58 5.20
CA ASP A 183 -21.74 -16.83 6.46
C ASP A 183 -20.37 -16.15 6.73
N PRO A 184 -20.34 -14.82 7.01
CA PRO A 184 -19.13 -14.11 7.40
C PRO A 184 -18.34 -14.75 8.54
N MET A 185 -19.02 -15.39 9.50
CA MET A 185 -18.37 -16.05 10.64
C MET A 185 -17.57 -17.28 10.20
N VAL A 186 -18.09 -18.05 9.25
CA VAL A 186 -17.37 -19.19 8.66
C VAL A 186 -16.14 -18.71 7.89
N THR A 187 -16.30 -17.64 7.10
CA THR A 187 -15.18 -17.04 6.36
C THR A 187 -14.11 -16.50 7.31
N GLY A 188 -14.51 -15.81 8.37
CA GLY A 188 -13.59 -15.28 9.39
C GLY A 188 -12.82 -16.36 10.13
N LEU A 189 -13.50 -17.45 10.54
CA LEU A 189 -12.84 -18.59 11.19
C LEU A 189 -11.84 -19.29 10.27
N ALA A 190 -12.21 -19.48 8.99
CA ALA A 190 -11.30 -20.05 7.99
C ALA A 190 -10.06 -19.17 7.78
N LEU A 191 -10.25 -17.85 7.61
CA LEU A 191 -9.15 -16.90 7.47
C LEU A 191 -8.25 -16.87 8.72
N ALA A 192 -8.82 -16.90 9.92
CA ALA A 192 -8.08 -16.95 11.17
C ALA A 192 -7.22 -18.22 11.27
N ALA A 193 -7.79 -19.38 10.96
CA ALA A 193 -7.08 -20.66 10.97
C ALA A 193 -5.92 -20.69 9.97
N LEU A 194 -6.16 -20.26 8.72
CA LEU A 194 -5.14 -20.17 7.68
C LEU A 194 -4.02 -19.20 8.06
N THR A 195 -4.38 -18.03 8.59
CA THR A 195 -3.42 -17.02 9.05
C THR A 195 -2.57 -17.55 10.20
N ALA A 196 -3.17 -18.26 11.16
CA ALA A 196 -2.45 -18.85 12.29
C ALA A 196 -1.38 -19.86 11.82
N VAL A 197 -1.69 -20.71 10.84
CA VAL A 197 -0.73 -21.68 10.28
C VAL A 197 0.52 -21.00 9.67
N VAL A 198 0.35 -19.80 9.13
CA VAL A 198 1.45 -19.02 8.52
C VAL A 198 2.22 -18.23 9.58
N VAL A 199 1.51 -17.49 10.44
CA VAL A 199 2.10 -16.56 11.41
C VAL A 199 2.81 -17.28 12.55
N LEU A 200 2.27 -18.41 13.04
CA LEU A 200 2.88 -19.18 14.13
C LEU A 200 4.25 -19.77 13.75
N GLY A 201 4.55 -19.92 12.46
CA GLY A 201 5.88 -20.32 11.98
C GLY A 201 6.92 -19.20 11.94
N GLY A 202 6.56 -17.98 12.35
CA GLY A 202 7.44 -16.82 12.39
C GLY A 202 7.75 -16.21 11.02
N VAL A 203 8.64 -15.20 11.02
CA VAL A 203 8.93 -14.36 9.85
C VAL A 203 9.43 -15.16 8.64
N GLN A 204 10.23 -16.22 8.87
CA GLN A 204 10.72 -17.08 7.78
C GLN A 204 9.58 -17.79 7.05
N ARG A 205 8.57 -18.30 7.76
CA ARG A 205 7.42 -18.96 7.15
C ARG A 205 6.51 -17.97 6.41
N ILE A 206 6.34 -16.77 6.95
CA ILE A 206 5.62 -15.67 6.26
C ILE A 206 6.28 -15.41 4.91
N VAL A 207 7.61 -15.24 4.89
CA VAL A 207 8.36 -14.97 3.66
C VAL A 207 8.21 -16.12 2.64
N GLN A 208 8.35 -17.37 3.07
CA GLN A 208 8.24 -18.56 2.20
C GLN A 208 6.84 -18.77 1.60
N VAL A 209 5.79 -18.43 2.33
CA VAL A 209 4.42 -18.51 1.79
C VAL A 209 4.20 -17.36 0.80
N THR A 210 4.63 -16.17 1.20
CA THR A 210 4.41 -14.93 0.47
C THR A 210 5.16 -14.90 -0.86
N GLU A 211 6.39 -15.42 -0.92
CA GLU A 211 7.18 -15.49 -2.16
C GLU A 211 6.49 -16.30 -3.27
N LYS A 212 5.60 -17.24 -2.91
CA LYS A 212 4.86 -18.09 -3.87
C LYS A 212 3.47 -17.55 -4.13
N LEU A 213 2.78 -17.14 -3.07
CA LEU A 213 1.38 -16.70 -3.14
C LEU A 213 1.25 -15.36 -3.86
N VAL A 214 2.15 -14.40 -3.59
CA VAL A 214 2.07 -13.05 -4.17
C VAL A 214 2.25 -13.03 -5.68
N PRO A 215 3.25 -13.70 -6.28
CA PRO A 215 3.34 -13.75 -7.74
C PRO A 215 2.12 -14.41 -8.37
N ALA A 216 1.59 -15.48 -7.77
CA ALA A 216 0.42 -16.18 -8.27
C ALA A 216 -0.84 -15.29 -8.24
N MET A 217 -1.10 -14.59 -7.12
CA MET A 217 -2.25 -13.70 -6.99
C MET A 217 -2.17 -12.52 -7.97
N CYS A 218 -0.99 -11.94 -8.14
CA CYS A 218 -0.76 -10.86 -9.10
C CYS A 218 -0.94 -11.35 -10.54
N ALA A 219 -0.46 -12.54 -10.88
CA ALA A 219 -0.64 -13.11 -12.21
C ALA A 219 -2.12 -13.33 -12.53
N ILE A 220 -2.89 -13.94 -11.62
CA ILE A 220 -4.34 -14.15 -11.81
C ILE A 220 -5.06 -12.82 -12.02
N TYR A 221 -4.77 -11.83 -11.18
CA TYR A 221 -5.38 -10.50 -11.28
C TYR A 221 -5.06 -9.80 -12.60
N LEU A 222 -3.78 -9.78 -12.98
CA LEU A 222 -3.34 -9.12 -14.22
C LEU A 222 -3.85 -9.84 -15.48
N LEU A 223 -3.90 -11.18 -15.47
CA LEU A 223 -4.45 -11.95 -16.59
C LEU A 223 -5.95 -11.70 -16.75
N GLY A 224 -6.71 -11.68 -15.64
CA GLY A 224 -8.14 -11.34 -15.67
C GLY A 224 -8.39 -9.94 -16.20
N ALA A 225 -7.63 -8.95 -15.71
CA ALA A 225 -7.71 -7.58 -16.19
C ALA A 225 -7.33 -7.47 -17.68
N LEU A 226 -6.29 -8.19 -18.12
CA LEU A 226 -5.85 -8.20 -19.51
C LEU A 226 -6.93 -8.74 -20.45
N VAL A 227 -7.63 -9.81 -20.05
CA VAL A 227 -8.76 -10.34 -20.84
C VAL A 227 -9.85 -9.28 -21.05
N ILE A 228 -10.19 -8.52 -20.00
CA ILE A 228 -11.19 -7.45 -20.08
C ILE A 228 -10.69 -6.32 -21.00
N VAL A 229 -9.44 -5.86 -20.81
CA VAL A 229 -8.85 -4.79 -21.62
C VAL A 229 -8.78 -5.19 -23.10
N LEU A 230 -8.41 -6.43 -23.41
CA LEU A 230 -8.37 -6.91 -24.79
C LEU A 230 -9.78 -7.06 -25.39
N ARG A 231 -10.76 -7.48 -24.59
CA ARG A 231 -12.16 -7.61 -25.03
C ARG A 231 -12.79 -6.24 -25.37
N TYR A 232 -12.41 -5.21 -24.64
CA TYR A 232 -12.91 -3.83 -24.80
C TYR A 232 -11.83 -2.88 -25.34
N ALA A 233 -10.91 -3.39 -26.15
CA ALA A 233 -9.76 -2.61 -26.62
C ALA A 233 -10.16 -1.33 -27.38
N GLY A 234 -11.30 -1.35 -28.08
CA GLY A 234 -11.85 -0.19 -28.78
C GLY A 234 -12.29 0.95 -27.86
N GLU A 235 -12.61 0.66 -26.60
CA GLU A 235 -13.07 1.64 -25.60
C GLU A 235 -11.91 2.29 -24.83
N ILE A 236 -10.69 1.76 -24.96
CA ILE A 236 -9.51 2.27 -24.25
C ILE A 236 -9.29 3.78 -24.48
N PRO A 237 -9.36 4.30 -25.72
CA PRO A 237 -9.16 5.73 -25.94
C PRO A 237 -10.22 6.59 -25.23
N HIS A 238 -11.47 6.14 -25.21
CA HIS A 238 -12.56 6.83 -24.53
C HIS A 238 -12.41 6.77 -23.00
N ALA A 239 -12.04 5.61 -22.46
CA ALA A 239 -11.77 5.48 -21.03
C ALA A 239 -10.61 6.40 -20.60
N LEU A 240 -9.55 6.50 -21.39
CA LEU A 240 -8.46 7.44 -21.12
C LEU A 240 -8.92 8.90 -21.23
N SER A 241 -9.74 9.26 -22.23
CA SER A 241 -10.25 10.62 -22.34
C SER A 241 -11.07 11.01 -21.10
N LEU A 242 -11.95 10.13 -20.61
CA LEU A 242 -12.71 10.32 -19.38
C LEU A 242 -11.80 10.54 -18.16
N VAL A 243 -10.68 9.82 -18.07
CA VAL A 243 -9.72 9.98 -16.96
C VAL A 243 -9.03 11.33 -17.02
N PHE A 244 -8.54 11.75 -18.19
CA PHE A 244 -7.85 13.04 -18.34
C PHE A 244 -8.82 14.22 -18.21
N GLU A 245 -9.96 14.17 -18.89
CA GLU A 245 -11.02 15.19 -18.76
C GLU A 245 -11.53 15.24 -17.32
N GLY A 246 -11.78 14.10 -16.69
CA GLY A 246 -12.18 14.03 -15.29
C GLY A 246 -11.15 14.67 -14.36
N ALA A 247 -9.85 14.44 -14.60
CA ALA A 247 -8.76 14.90 -13.75
C ALA A 247 -8.52 16.42 -13.79
N PHE A 248 -8.78 17.04 -14.95
CA PHE A 248 -8.52 18.47 -15.19
C PHE A 248 -9.79 19.31 -15.35
N SER A 249 -10.95 18.69 -15.53
CA SER A 249 -12.23 19.37 -15.32
C SER A 249 -12.39 19.65 -13.82
N GLY A 250 -13.07 20.75 -13.49
CA GLY A 250 -13.36 21.12 -12.11
C GLY A 250 -14.12 20.05 -11.30
N GLN A 251 -14.50 18.91 -11.90
CA GLN A 251 -15.04 17.74 -11.20
C GLN A 251 -13.99 16.91 -10.44
N ALA A 252 -12.71 16.85 -10.82
CA ALA A 252 -11.71 16.24 -9.93
C ALA A 252 -11.28 17.19 -8.80
N ALA A 253 -11.15 18.49 -9.10
CA ALA A 253 -10.95 19.51 -8.07
C ALA A 253 -12.17 19.54 -7.12
N GLY A 254 -13.36 19.48 -7.69
CA GLY A 254 -14.66 19.45 -7.01
C GLY A 254 -15.05 18.09 -6.46
N GLY A 255 -14.44 16.97 -6.85
CA GLY A 255 -14.67 15.62 -6.33
C GLY A 255 -13.67 15.24 -5.24
N GLY A 256 -12.48 15.86 -5.25
CA GLY A 256 -11.63 15.98 -4.06
C GLY A 256 -12.25 16.94 -3.04
N PHE A 257 -12.82 18.07 -3.49
CA PHE A 257 -13.60 18.96 -2.62
C PHE A 257 -14.93 18.34 -2.18
N ALA A 258 -15.66 17.66 -3.05
CA ALA A 258 -16.98 17.08 -2.73
C ALA A 258 -16.83 15.76 -1.99
N GLY A 259 -15.80 14.96 -2.28
CA GLY A 259 -15.41 13.82 -1.45
C GLY A 259 -15.01 14.28 -0.05
N ALA A 260 -14.33 15.42 0.08
CA ALA A 260 -14.16 16.07 1.37
C ALA A 260 -15.52 16.53 1.95
N THR A 261 -16.38 17.24 1.22
CA THR A 261 -17.66 17.72 1.77
C THR A 261 -18.67 16.62 2.09
N VAL A 262 -18.66 15.49 1.38
CA VAL A 262 -19.51 14.32 1.64
C VAL A 262 -18.91 13.46 2.75
N ALA A 263 -17.58 13.45 2.93
CA ALA A 263 -16.96 12.98 4.17
C ALA A 263 -17.18 13.97 5.35
N HIS A 264 -17.63 15.20 5.07
CA HIS A 264 -17.99 16.24 6.03
C HIS A 264 -19.51 16.47 6.16
N ALA A 265 -20.35 15.59 5.59
CA ALA A 265 -21.80 15.58 5.77
C ALA A 265 -22.22 14.28 6.44
#